data_AF-A0A5N6KRU2-F1
#
_entry.id   AF-A0A5N6KRU2-F1
#
_cell.length_a   1.000
_cell.length_b   1.000
_cell.length_c   1.000
_cell.angle_alpha   90.00
_cell.angle_beta   90.00
_cell.angle_gamma   90.00
#
_symmetry.space_group_name_H-M   'P 1'
#
loop_
_entity.id
_entity.type
_entity.pdbx_description
1 polymer ?
#
loop_
_entity_poly.entity_id
_entity_poly.type
_entity_poly.pdbx_seq_one_letter_code
_entity_poly.pdbx_strand_id
1 'polypeptide(L)'
;MVTLLSSMSKRSWCSFMAINIIEEFQKCHIDHPIGKFFGECTDLKIKLDPCFKEEKALKRKANFEQSKKLKERLQAFRKETAEENNLVQS
;
A
#
# COMPACT_ATOMS: atom_id res chain seq x y z
N MET A 1 -11.96 22.22 -23.06
CA MET A 1 -11.69 21.64 -21.71
C MET A 1 -11.63 20.11 -21.70
N VAL A 2 -12.13 19.39 -22.72
CA VAL A 2 -12.17 17.91 -22.72
C VAL A 2 -10.82 17.25 -23.11
N THR A 3 -9.92 17.97 -23.78
CA THR A 3 -8.64 17.45 -24.28
C THR A 3 -7.52 17.33 -23.24
N LEU A 4 -7.67 17.88 -22.03
CA LEU A 4 -6.62 17.85 -20.98
C LEU A 4 -6.64 16.58 -20.11
N LEU A 5 -7.71 15.78 -20.15
CA LEU A 5 -7.81 14.52 -19.37
C LEU A 5 -7.07 13.36 -20.05
N SER A 6 -6.88 13.41 -21.37
CA SER A 6 -6.24 12.33 -22.13
C SER A 6 -4.70 12.31 -22.05
N SER A 7 -4.07 13.33 -21.47
CA SER A 7 -2.61 13.42 -21.29
C SER A 7 -2.14 13.04 -19.88
N MET A 8 -3.06 12.78 -18.95
CA MET A 8 -2.71 12.39 -17.59
C MET A 8 -2.19 10.95 -17.59
N SER A 9 -0.97 10.75 -17.05
CA SER A 9 -0.44 9.40 -16.82
C SER A 9 -1.43 8.58 -15.99
N LYS A 10 -1.64 7.31 -16.34
CA LYS A 10 -2.55 6.38 -15.63
C LYS A 10 -2.31 6.41 -14.12
N ARG A 11 -1.06 6.59 -13.69
CA ARG A 11 -0.68 6.68 -12.28
C ARG A 11 -1.17 7.96 -11.61
N SER A 12 -1.03 9.12 -12.27
CA SER A 12 -1.55 10.39 -11.76
C SER A 12 -3.09 10.42 -11.75
N TRP A 13 -3.72 9.78 -12.73
CA TRP A 13 -5.18 9.68 -12.79
C TRP A 13 -5.74 8.78 -11.69
N CYS A 14 -5.14 7.61 -11.45
CA CYS A 14 -5.49 6.76 -10.30
C CYS A 14 -5.32 7.49 -8.96
N SER A 15 -4.26 8.28 -8.79
CA SER A 15 -4.05 9.05 -7.56
C SER A 15 -5.14 10.12 -7.35
N PHE A 16 -5.56 10.80 -8.41
CA PHE A 16 -6.61 11.81 -8.36
C PHE A 16 -8.00 11.18 -8.15
N MET A 17 -8.34 10.12 -8.89
CA MET A 17 -9.60 9.39 -8.71
C MET A 17 -9.72 8.76 -7.32
N ALA A 18 -8.61 8.25 -6.77
CA ALA A 18 -8.62 7.62 -5.46
C ALA A 18 -9.11 8.57 -4.38
N ILE A 19 -8.63 9.82 -4.35
CA ILE A 19 -9.02 10.80 -3.33
C ILE A 19 -10.53 11.07 -3.38
N ASN A 20 -11.06 11.36 -4.56
CA ASN A 20 -12.49 11.69 -4.73
C ASN A 20 -13.40 10.49 -4.40
N ILE A 21 -13.05 9.28 -4.86
CA ILE A 21 -13.87 8.08 -4.62
C ILE A 21 -13.77 7.60 -3.18
N ILE A 22 -12.63 7.76 -2.51
CA ILE A 22 -12.51 7.44 -1.08
C ILE A 22 -13.42 8.34 -0.25
N GLU A 23 -13.51 9.62 -0.60
CA GLU A 23 -14.38 10.57 0.09
C GLU A 23 -15.86 10.16 -0.07
N GLU A 24 -16.29 9.84 -1.29
CA GLU A 24 -17.65 9.32 -1.55
C GLU A 24 -17.91 7.98 -0.84
N PHE A 25 -16.92 7.09 -0.79
CA PHE A 25 -17.01 5.82 -0.09
C PHE A 25 -17.13 6.01 1.42
N GLN A 26 -16.41 6.99 2.00
CA GLN A 26 -16.55 7.34 3.40
C GLN A 26 -17.90 7.97 3.71
N LYS A 27 -18.42 8.84 2.83
CA LYS A 27 -19.80 9.38 2.95
C LYS A 27 -20.83 8.24 2.93
N CYS A 28 -20.72 7.30 1.99
CA CYS A 28 -21.60 6.13 1.93
C CYS A 28 -21.53 5.28 3.22
N HIS A 29 -20.34 5.10 3.81
CA HIS A 29 -20.19 4.40 5.10
C HIS A 29 -20.78 5.16 6.29
N ILE A 30 -20.82 6.49 6.26
CA ILE A 30 -21.42 7.33 7.30
C ILE A 30 -22.95 7.32 7.17
N ASP A 31 -23.46 7.44 5.95
CA ASP A 31 -24.90 7.48 5.66
C ASP A 31 -25.56 6.11 5.83
N HIS A 32 -24.82 5.03 5.53
CA HIS A 32 -25.30 3.64 5.58
C HIS A 32 -24.47 2.78 6.54
N PRO A 33 -24.53 3.01 7.87
CA PRO A 33 -23.74 2.25 8.84
C PRO A 33 -24.08 0.75 8.86
N ILE A 34 -25.34 0.40 8.58
CA ILE A 34 -25.81 -0.99 8.45
C ILE A 34 -25.61 -1.48 6.99
N GLY A 35 -25.94 -0.66 6.01
CA GLY A 35 -25.82 -0.96 4.57
C GLY A 35 -24.39 -1.25 4.08
N LYS A 36 -23.38 -0.77 4.82
CA LYS A 36 -21.98 -1.18 4.66
C LYS A 36 -21.78 -2.70 4.68
N PHE A 37 -22.52 -3.41 5.54
CA PHE A 37 -22.41 -4.87 5.66
C PHE A 37 -23.23 -5.61 4.60
N PHE A 38 -24.24 -4.96 4.02
CA PHE A 38 -25.10 -5.52 2.98
C PHE A 38 -24.66 -5.17 1.55
N GLY A 39 -23.61 -4.36 1.41
CA GLY A 39 -22.95 -4.11 0.13
C GLY A 39 -23.46 -2.90 -0.65
N GLU A 40 -24.25 -2.01 -0.04
CA GLU A 40 -24.76 -0.77 -0.70
C GLU A 40 -23.63 0.12 -1.24
N CYS A 41 -22.45 0.10 -0.60
CA CYS A 41 -21.29 0.90 -1.00
C CYS A 41 -20.29 0.14 -1.90
N THR A 42 -20.60 -1.07 -2.38
CA THR A 42 -19.64 -1.96 -3.07
C THR A 42 -19.24 -1.44 -4.45
N ASP A 43 -20.13 -0.72 -5.15
CA ASP A 43 -19.85 -0.21 -6.49
C ASP A 43 -18.75 0.84 -6.52
N LEU A 44 -18.71 1.70 -5.49
CA LEU A 44 -17.65 2.70 -5.30
C LEU A 44 -16.31 2.02 -5.01
N LYS A 45 -16.33 0.94 -4.23
CA LYS A 45 -15.15 0.12 -3.93
C LYS A 45 -14.60 -0.59 -5.18
N ILE A 46 -15.45 -1.17 -6.02
CA ILE A 46 -15.02 -1.89 -7.24
C ILE A 46 -14.23 -0.98 -8.18
N LYS A 47 -14.61 0.29 -8.30
CA LYS A 47 -13.91 1.28 -9.14
C LYS A 47 -12.52 1.62 -8.63
N LEU A 48 -12.30 1.51 -7.33
CA LEU A 48 -11.06 1.89 -6.65
C LEU A 48 -10.05 0.72 -6.56
N ASP A 49 -10.55 -0.50 -6.52
CA ASP A 49 -9.78 -1.74 -6.38
C ASP A 49 -8.63 -1.91 -7.40
N PRO A 50 -8.79 -1.62 -8.70
CA PRO A 50 -7.72 -1.76 -9.69
C PRO A 50 -6.52 -0.87 -9.39
N CYS A 51 -6.78 0.42 -9.10
CA CYS A 51 -5.74 1.39 -8.76
C CYS A 51 -4.98 0.99 -7.49
N PHE A 52 -5.70 0.57 -6.45
CA PHE A 52 -5.06 0.13 -5.20
C PHE A 52 -4.28 -1.18 -5.34
N LYS A 53 -4.72 -2.11 -6.19
CA LYS A 53 -3.98 -3.35 -6.48
C LYS A 53 -2.63 -3.03 -7.11
N GLU A 54 -2.61 -2.13 -8.09
CA GLU A 54 -1.37 -1.68 -8.72
C GLU A 54 -0.45 -0.97 -7.72
N GLU A 55 -0.97 -0.01 -6.95
CA GLU A 55 -0.17 0.72 -5.96
C GLU A 55 0.38 -0.22 -4.87
N LYS A 56 -0.43 -1.17 -4.41
CA LYS A 56 -0.04 -2.18 -3.43
C LYS A 56 1.03 -3.13 -3.98
N ALA A 57 0.96 -3.51 -5.24
CA ALA A 57 1.99 -4.32 -5.89
C ALA A 57 3.34 -3.58 -5.93
N LEU A 58 3.32 -2.30 -6.30
CA LEU A 58 4.52 -1.46 -6.31
C LEU A 58 5.14 -1.33 -4.91
N LYS A 59 4.33 -1.02 -3.90
CA LYS A 59 4.80 -0.91 -2.50
C LYS A 59 5.34 -2.25 -1.97
N ARG A 60 4.69 -3.37 -2.28
CA ARG A 60 5.16 -4.71 -1.88
C ARG A 60 6.54 -5.03 -2.45
N LYS A 61 6.80 -4.68 -3.71
CA LYS A 61 8.12 -4.89 -4.33
C LYS A 61 9.21 -4.08 -3.61
N ALA A 62 8.93 -2.81 -3.31
CA ALA A 62 9.86 -1.95 -2.58
C ALA A 62 10.12 -2.44 -1.15
N ASN A 63 9.06 -2.80 -0.43
CA ASN A 63 9.15 -3.32 0.94
C ASN A 63 9.92 -4.65 1.00
N PHE A 64 9.77 -5.50 0.00
CA PHE A 64 10.50 -6.77 -0.09
C PHE A 64 12.01 -6.54 -0.19
N GLU A 65 12.43 -5.61 -1.05
CA GLU A 65 13.86 -5.28 -1.20
C GLU A 65 14.44 -4.67 0.08
N GLN A 66 13.70 -3.76 0.71
CA GLN A 66 14.12 -3.16 1.99
C GLN A 66 14.20 -4.21 3.11
N SER A 67 13.23 -5.11 3.19
CA SER A 67 13.20 -6.19 4.18
C SER A 67 14.37 -7.16 4.00
N LYS A 68 14.76 -7.45 2.74
CA LYS A 68 15.92 -8.29 2.44
C LYS A 68 17.22 -7.65 2.95
N LYS A 69 17.44 -6.37 2.64
CA LYS A 69 18.62 -5.61 3.10
C LYS A 69 18.68 -5.54 4.63
N LEU A 70 17.54 -5.33 5.29
CA LEU A 70 17.47 -5.31 6.75
C LEU A 70 17.80 -6.69 7.35
N LYS A 71 17.25 -7.76 6.76
CA LYS A 71 17.51 -9.14 7.21
C LYS A 71 18.99 -9.50 7.10
N GLU A 72 19.65 -9.14 6.00
CA GLU A 72 21.08 -9.36 5.79
C GLU A 72 21.92 -8.63 6.85
N ARG A 73 21.62 -7.35 7.12
CA ARG A 73 22.30 -6.58 8.18
C ARG A 73 22.12 -7.22 9.55
N LEU A 74 20.88 -7.60 9.91
CA LEU A 74 20.59 -8.25 11.19
C LEU A 74 21.24 -9.63 11.34
N GLN A 75 21.52 -10.32 10.23
CA GLN A 75 22.27 -11.58 10.27
C GLN A 75 23.77 -11.34 10.46
N ALA A 76 24.35 -10.33 9.81
CA ALA A 76 25.75 -9.93 10.01
C ALA A 76 26.00 -9.53 11.46
N PHE A 77 25.19 -8.59 11.99
CA PHE A 77 25.29 -8.19 13.40
C PHE A 77 25.17 -9.37 14.37
N ARG A 78 24.26 -10.32 14.12
CA ARG A 78 24.13 -11.51 14.98
C ARG A 78 25.36 -12.41 14.97
N LYS A 79 26.05 -12.52 13.83
CA LYS A 79 27.29 -13.31 13.73
C LYS A 79 28.43 -12.61 14.46
N GLU A 80 28.59 -11.31 14.23
CA GLU A 80 29.60 -10.48 14.91
C GLU A 80 29.44 -10.55 16.44
N THR A 81 28.22 -10.36 16.96
CA THR A 81 27.96 -10.45 18.41
C THR A 81 28.14 -11.87 18.95
N ALA A 82 27.84 -12.91 18.16
CA ALA A 82 28.11 -14.28 18.57
C ALA A 82 29.62 -14.57 18.63
N GLU A 83 30.39 -14.12 17.66
CA GLU A 83 31.85 -14.26 17.62
C GLU A 83 32.51 -13.48 18.78
N GLU A 84 32.06 -12.26 19.04
CA GLU A 84 32.54 -11.43 20.15
C GLU A 84 32.22 -12.06 21.52
N ASN A 85 31.00 -12.58 21.71
CA ASN A 85 30.65 -13.29 22.94
C ASN A 85 31.46 -14.57 23.16
N ASN A 86 31.81 -15.30 22.09
CA ASN A 86 32.68 -16.48 22.19
C ASN A 86 34.14 -16.09 22.53
N LEU A 87 34.61 -14.91 22.09
CA LEU A 87 35.95 -14.40 22.41
C LEU A 87 36.07 -13.91 23.85
N VAL A 88 34.98 -13.39 24.42
CA VAL A 88 34.93 -12.91 25.82
C VAL A 88 34.85 -14.08 26.83
N GLN A 89 34.44 -15.27 26.38
CA GLN A 89 34.32 -16.47 27.22
C GLN A 89 35.54 -17.42 27.17
N SER A 90 36.57 -17.11 26.39
CA SER A 90 37.87 -17.83 26.37
C SER A 90 38.93 -17.10 27.18
#